data_AF-A0A367RR81-F1
#
_entry.id   AF-A0A367RR81-F1
#
_cell.length_a   1.000
_cell.length_b   1.000
_cell.length_c   1.000
_cell.angle_alpha   90.00
_cell.angle_beta   90.00
_cell.angle_gamma   90.00
#
_symmetry.space_group_name_H-M   'P 1'
#
loop_
_entity.id
_entity.type
_entity.pdbx_description
1 polymer ?
#
loop_
_entity_poly.entity_id
_entity_poly.type
_entity_poly.pdbx_seq_one_letter_code
_entity_poly.pdbx_strand_id
1 'polypeptide(L)'
;MESALRSGISEGWLAEMERRKKLEVDNYNAVSARYAEQGINFDRQEMNRIRAANRTYVQRRQQMEVDLRNCEPAECLPFDKDTPY
;
A
#
# COMPACT_ATOMS: atom_id res chain seq x y z
N MET A 1 13.10 -7.91 -16.65
CA MET A 1 11.69 -7.94 -17.12
C MET A 1 11.27 -9.39 -17.40
N GLU A 2 11.47 -10.32 -16.45
CA GLU A 2 11.30 -11.76 -16.74
C GLU A 2 10.22 -12.48 -15.92
N SER A 3 9.71 -11.91 -14.82
CA SER A 3 8.78 -12.68 -13.96
C SER A 3 7.32 -12.68 -14.43
N ALA A 4 6.90 -11.70 -15.24
CA ALA A 4 5.49 -11.56 -15.63
C ALA A 4 5.05 -12.51 -16.77
N LEU A 5 5.99 -12.88 -17.66
CA LEU A 5 5.76 -13.86 -18.74
C LEU A 5 5.51 -15.28 -18.21
N ARG A 6 5.93 -15.59 -16.97
CA ARG A 6 5.81 -16.94 -16.39
C ARG A 6 4.39 -17.26 -15.87
N SER A 7 3.50 -16.27 -15.82
CA SER A 7 2.20 -16.36 -15.13
C SER A 7 0.97 -16.39 -16.05
N GLY A 8 1.14 -16.44 -17.38
CA GLY A 8 0.01 -16.38 -18.33
C GLY A 8 -0.66 -15.00 -18.40
N ILE A 9 0.05 -13.97 -17.96
CA ILE A 9 -0.43 -12.59 -17.95
C ILE A 9 0.08 -11.92 -19.24
N SER A 10 -0.83 -11.40 -20.07
CA SER A 10 -0.47 -10.75 -21.33
C SER A 10 0.21 -9.40 -21.09
N GLU A 11 1.09 -8.98 -22.02
CA GLU A 11 1.74 -7.66 -21.96
C GLU A 11 0.74 -6.51 -21.88
N GLY A 12 -0.41 -6.63 -22.57
CA GLY A 12 -1.49 -5.64 -22.50
C GLY A 12 -2.12 -5.54 -21.10
N TRP A 13 -2.23 -6.64 -20.36
CA TRP A 13 -2.69 -6.60 -18.97
C TRP A 13 -1.68 -5.89 -18.06
N LEU A 14 -0.38 -6.15 -18.25
CA LEU A 14 0.68 -5.48 -17.47
C LEU A 14 0.68 -3.98 -17.71
N ALA A 15 0.59 -3.55 -18.98
CA ALA A 15 0.54 -2.14 -19.33
C ALA A 15 -0.69 -1.44 -18.70
N GLU A 16 -1.85 -2.10 -18.67
CA GLU A 16 -3.04 -1.55 -18.00
C GLU A 16 -2.87 -1.48 -16.49
N MET A 17 -2.24 -2.47 -15.86
CA MET A 17 -1.94 -2.45 -14.43
C MET A 17 -0.95 -1.33 -14.07
N GLU A 18 0.10 -1.14 -14.87
CA GLU A 18 1.04 -0.02 -14.71
C GLU A 18 0.34 1.34 -14.85
N ARG A 19 -0.54 1.48 -15.85
CA ARG A 19 -1.33 2.71 -16.06
C ARG A 19 -2.23 3.00 -14.87
N ARG A 20 -2.93 1.98 -14.34
CA ARG A 20 -3.77 2.10 -13.14
C ARG A 20 -2.94 2.52 -11.93
N LYS A 21 -1.76 1.92 -11.74
CA LYS A 21 -0.89 2.26 -10.61
C LYS A 21 -0.39 3.71 -10.70
N LYS A 22 -0.06 4.20 -11.89
CA LYS A 22 0.29 5.62 -12.09
C LYS A 22 -0.86 6.55 -11.68
N LEU A 23 -2.08 6.26 -12.13
CA LEU A 23 -3.26 7.06 -11.74
C LEU A 23 -3.51 7.05 -10.23
N GLU A 24 -3.32 5.92 -9.57
CA GLU A 24 -3.44 5.80 -8.11
C GLU A 24 -2.44 6.71 -7.40
N VAL A 25 -1.17 6.68 -7.83
CA VAL A 25 -0.09 7.51 -7.28
C VAL A 25 -0.35 9.00 -7.54
N ASP A 26 -0.75 9.36 -8.75
CA ASP A 26 -1.04 10.76 -9.11
C ASP A 26 -2.20 11.32 -8.26
N ASN A 27 -3.25 10.52 -8.07
CA ASN A 27 -4.38 10.89 -7.24
C ASN A 27 -3.98 11.03 -5.75
N TYR A 28 -3.16 10.11 -5.24
CA TYR A 28 -2.63 10.21 -3.88
C TYR A 28 -1.84 11.50 -3.68
N ASN A 29 -0.94 11.81 -4.61
CA ASN A 29 -0.11 13.01 -4.56
C ASN A 29 -0.95 14.30 -4.62
N ALA A 30 -1.98 14.33 -5.48
CA ALA A 30 -2.89 15.47 -5.58
C ALA A 30 -3.64 15.73 -4.26
N VAL A 31 -4.13 14.67 -3.60
CA VAL A 31 -4.79 14.79 -2.29
C VAL A 31 -3.79 15.22 -1.23
N SER A 32 -2.61 14.58 -1.17
CA SER A 32 -1.57 14.92 -0.20
C SER A 32 -1.15 16.39 -0.31
N ALA A 33 -0.97 16.91 -1.53
CA ALA A 33 -0.66 18.32 -1.78
C ALA A 33 -1.76 19.26 -1.26
N ARG A 34 -3.03 18.96 -1.53
CA ARG A 34 -4.18 19.75 -1.03
C ARG A 34 -4.24 19.78 0.50
N TYR A 35 -3.87 18.69 1.15
CA TYR A 35 -3.85 18.61 2.62
C TYR A 35 -2.64 19.34 3.19
N ALA A 36 -1.49 19.30 2.51
CA ALA A 36 -0.30 20.05 2.89
C ALA A 36 -0.55 21.57 2.87
N GLU A 37 -1.32 22.09 1.91
CA GLU A 37 -1.76 23.50 1.88
C GLU A 37 -2.57 23.90 3.13
N GLN A 38 -3.23 22.94 3.77
CA GLN A 38 -4.01 23.13 5.01
C GLN A 38 -3.18 22.85 6.27
N GLY A 39 -1.88 22.57 6.14
CA GLY A 39 -1.00 22.17 7.24
C GLY A 39 -1.25 20.75 7.76
N ILE A 40 -1.97 19.91 7.00
CA ILE A 40 -2.30 18.54 7.38
C ILE A 40 -1.29 17.58 6.74
N ASN A 41 -0.69 16.71 7.57
CA ASN A 41 0.12 15.59 7.09
C ASN A 41 -0.80 14.41 6.73
N PHE A 42 -1.14 14.31 5.44
CA PHE A 42 -2.06 13.30 4.91
C PHE A 42 -1.54 11.87 5.12
N ASP A 43 -0.25 11.63 4.88
CA ASP A 43 0.37 10.31 5.04
C ASP A 43 0.19 9.79 6.48
N ARG A 44 0.46 10.65 7.47
CA ARG A 44 0.27 10.31 8.88
C ARG A 44 -1.19 10.06 9.22
N GLN A 45 -2.12 10.82 8.63
CA GLN A 45 -3.55 10.63 8.84
C GLN A 45 -4.02 9.27 8.31
N GLU A 46 -3.59 8.88 7.11
CA GLU A 46 -3.96 7.60 6.53
C GLU A 46 -3.35 6.42 7.30
N MET A 47 -2.08 6.53 7.73
CA MET A 47 -1.47 5.54 8.60
C MET A 47 -2.21 5.36 9.93
N ASN A 48 -2.66 6.47 10.53
CA ASN A 48 -3.48 6.40 11.75
C ASN A 48 -4.85 5.77 11.48
N ARG A 49 -5.46 6.04 10.32
CA ARG A 49 -6.73 5.45 9.91
C ARG A 49 -6.63 3.93 9.76
N ILE A 50 -5.58 3.45 9.09
CA ILE A 50 -5.31 2.01 8.91
C ILE A 50 -5.08 1.34 10.27
N ARG A 51 -4.25 1.95 11.14
CA ARG A 51 -4.03 1.44 12.50
C ARG A 51 -5.32 1.36 13.32
N ALA A 52 -6.19 2.38 13.22
CA ALA A 52 -7.47 2.43 13.93
C ALA A 52 -8.50 1.41 13.40
N ALA A 53 -8.42 1.04 12.12
CA ALA A 53 -9.25 0.01 11.50
C ALA A 53 -8.79 -1.42 11.88
N ASN A 54 -7.48 -1.63 12.00
CA ASN A 54 -6.87 -2.93 12.26
C ASN A 54 -6.74 -3.20 13.77
N ARG A 55 -7.89 -3.38 14.43
CA ARG A 55 -7.99 -3.51 15.89
C ARG A 55 -7.56 -4.87 16.41
N THR A 56 -7.73 -5.92 15.60
CA THR A 56 -7.36 -7.30 15.96
C THR A 56 -6.05 -7.73 15.32
N TYR A 57 -5.39 -8.74 15.92
CA TYR A 57 -4.18 -9.34 15.36
C TYR A 57 -4.41 -9.91 13.94
N VAL A 58 -5.56 -10.54 13.70
CA VAL A 58 -5.94 -11.08 12.39
C VAL A 58 -6.04 -9.98 11.33
N GLN A 59 -6.70 -8.87 11.63
CA GLN A 59 -6.80 -7.73 10.71
C GLN A 59 -5.44 -7.10 10.42
N ARG A 60 -4.58 -7.00 11.45
CA ARG A 60 -3.21 -6.51 11.29
C ARG A 60 -2.35 -7.44 10.41
N ARG A 61 -2.51 -8.77 10.54
CA ARG A 61 -1.89 -9.77 9.67
C ARG A 61 -2.35 -9.66 8.22
N GLN A 62 -3.65 -9.46 7.99
CA GLN A 62 -4.21 -9.26 6.64
C GLN A 62 -3.69 -7.99 5.97
N GLN A 63 -3.60 -6.89 6.72
CA GLN A 63 -3.01 -5.65 6.19
C GLN A 63 -1.54 -5.85 5.81
N MET A 64 -0.77 -6.54 6.66
CA MET A 64 0.63 -6.84 6.39
C MET A 64 0.82 -7.68 5.11
N GLU A 65 -0.10 -8.61 4.80
CA GLU A 65 -0.07 -9.34 3.53
C GLU A 65 -0.27 -8.42 2.32
N VAL A 66 -1.11 -7.38 2.47
CA VAL A 66 -1.28 -6.34 1.44
C VAL A 66 -0.03 -5.48 1.31
N ASP A 67 0.57 -5.05 2.42
CA ASP A 67 1.77 -4.21 2.45
C ASP A 67 2.97 -4.95 1.83
N LEU A 68 3.15 -6.23 2.16
CA LEU A 68 4.17 -7.10 1.57
C LEU A 68 3.96 -7.30 0.07
N ARG A 69 2.70 -7.47 -0.38
CA ARG A 69 2.38 -7.54 -1.81
C ARG A 69 2.69 -6.23 -2.53
N ASN A 70 2.59 -5.10 -1.83
CA ASN A 70 2.91 -3.78 -2.37
C ASN A 70 4.41 -3.44 -2.27
N CYS A 71 5.25 -4.38 -1.83
CA CYS A 71 6.69 -4.18 -1.63
C CYS A 71 7.02 -3.02 -0.67
N GLU A 72 6.16 -2.77 0.32
CA GLU A 72 6.49 -1.78 1.35
C GLU A 72 7.67 -2.25 2.22
N PRO A 73 8.52 -1.33 2.70
CA PRO A 73 9.64 -1.67 3.56
C PRO A 73 9.17 -2.42 4.80
N ALA A 74 9.88 -3.49 5.20
CA ALA A 74 9.52 -4.29 6.38
C ALA A 74 9.50 -3.45 7.69
N GLU A 75 10.27 -2.36 7.72
CA GLU A 75 10.29 -1.36 8.80
C GLU A 75 9.02 -0.52 8.91
N CYS A 76 8.19 -0.47 7.86
CA CYS A 76 6.88 0.18 7.87
C CYS A 76 5.76 -0.73 8.44
N LEU A 77 6.05 -2.02 8.68
CA LEU A 77 5.07 -2.95 9.19
C LEU A 77 4.70 -2.63 10.66
N PRO A 78 3.40 -2.68 11.02
CA PRO A 78 2.95 -2.21 12.33
C PRO A 78 3.34 -3.12 13.52
N PHE A 79 3.91 -4.31 13.28
CA PHE A 79 4.33 -5.30 14.27
C PHE A 79 5.15 -6.40 13.58
N ASP A 80 5.99 -7.11 14.35
CA ASP A 80 6.72 -8.27 13.83
C ASP A 80 5.75 -9.45 13.64
N LYS A 81 5.71 -9.98 12.41
CA LYS A 81 4.84 -11.08 11.98
C LYS A 81 5.05 -12.36 12.78
N ASP A 82 6.23 -12.53 13.38
CA ASP A 82 6.65 -13.71 14.14
C ASP A 82 6.53 -13.50 15.66
N THR A 83 5.97 -12.35 16.10
CA THR A 83 5.68 -12.12 17.53
C THR A 83 4.64 -13.16 18.01
N PRO A 84 4.99 -14.05 18.95
CA PRO A 84 4.04 -14.97 19.57
C PRO A 84 3.07 -14.18 20.44
N TYR A 85 1.77 -14.47 20.35
CA TYR A 85 0.72 -13.89 21.21
C TYR A 85 0.49 -14.77 22.45
#